data_AF-T0ZWF7-F1
#
_entry.id   AF-T0ZWF7-F1
#
_cell.length_a   1.000
_cell.length_b   1.000
_cell.length_c   1.000
_cell.angle_alpha   90.00
_cell.angle_beta   90.00
_cell.angle_gamma   90.00
#
_symmetry.space_group_name_H-M   'P 1'
#
loop_
_entity.id
_entity.type
_entity.pdbx_description
1 polymer ?
#
loop_
_entity_poly.entity_id
_entity_poly.type
_entity_poly.pdbx_seq_one_letter_code
_entity_poly.pdbx_strand_id
1 'polypeptide(L)' 'MSYQTIDYAVAAGIARLRLNRPERLNSFNALMHQEVRHALTA' A
#
# COMPACT_ATOMS: atom_id res chain seq x y z
N MET A 1 -5.40 1.98 -9.52
CA MET A 1 -4.34 0.97 -9.71
C MET A 1 -4.60 -0.15 -8.74
N SER A 2 -4.53 -1.40 -9.17
CA SER A 2 -4.61 -2.54 -8.27
C SER A 2 -3.21 -2.82 -7.75
N TYR A 3 -2.96 -2.50 -6.49
CA TYR A 3 -1.76 -2.95 -5.80
C TYR A 3 -1.97 -4.38 -5.29
N GLN A 4 -0.89 -5.15 -5.17
CA GLN A 4 -0.94 -6.55 -4.76
C GLN A 4 -0.78 -6.72 -3.26
N THR A 5 -0.08 -5.79 -2.60
CA THR A 5 0.30 -5.93 -1.19
C THR A 5 -0.20 -4.82 -0.29
N ILE A 6 -0.76 -3.76 -0.88
CA ILE A 6 -1.33 -2.62 -0.16
C ILE A 6 -2.71 -2.28 -0.74
N ASP A 7 -3.56 -1.66 0.06
CA ASP A 7 -4.75 -0.97 -0.42
C ASP A 7 -4.50 0.53 -0.28
N TYR A 8 -4.74 1.29 -1.35
CA TYR A 8 -4.59 2.74 -1.37
C TYR A 8 -5.91 3.39 -1.77
N ALA A 9 -6.37 4.33 -0.95
CA ALA A 9 -7.56 5.11 -1.24
C ALA A 9 -7.39 6.55 -0.77
N VAL A 10 -7.87 7.50 -1.56
CA VAL A 10 -7.92 8.92 -1.19
C VAL A 10 -9.38 9.31 -1.06
N ALA A 11 -9.77 9.79 0.13
CA ALA A 11 -11.13 10.24 0.38
C ALA A 11 -11.11 11.52 1.21
N ALA A 12 -11.89 12.53 0.82
CA ALA A 12 -12.00 13.82 1.50
C ALA A 12 -10.64 14.48 1.81
N GLY A 13 -9.67 14.38 0.88
CA GLY A 13 -8.33 14.93 1.05
C GLY A 13 -7.40 14.12 1.96
N ILE A 14 -7.82 12.94 2.44
CA ILE A 14 -7.01 12.05 3.27
C ILE A 14 -6.63 10.82 2.45
N ALA A 15 -5.33 10.63 2.25
CA ALA A 15 -4.77 9.40 1.71
C ALA A 15 -4.71 8.32 2.81
N ARG A 16 -5.31 7.16 2.55
CA ARG A 16 -5.27 5.98 3.42
C ARG A 16 -4.53 4.86 2.71
N LEU A 17 -3.47 4.41 3.35
CA LEU A 17 -2.64 3.29 2.94
C LEU A 17 -2.81 2.15 3.96
N ARG A 18 -3.32 1.01 3.51
CA ARG A 18 -3.46 -0.20 4.33
C ARG A 18 -2.49 -1.26 3.81
N LEU A 19 -1.73 -1.87 4.71
CA LEU A 19 -0.92 -3.04 4.36
C LEU A 19 -1.86 -4.26 4.31
N ASN A 20 -1.86 -4.98 3.19
CA ASN A 20 -2.79 -6.07 2.91
C ASN A 20 -2.03 -7.38 2.64
N ARG A 21 -1.17 -7.77 3.57
CA ARG A 21 -0.44 -9.06 3.55
C ARG A 21 -0.62 -9.83 4.86
N PRO A 22 -1.87 -10.19 5.22
CA PRO A 22 -2.15 -10.86 6.49
C PRO A 22 -1.42 -12.21 6.61
N GLU A 23 -1.20 -12.94 5.51
CA GLU A 23 -0.49 -14.23 5.54
C GLU A 23 0.99 -14.12 5.97
N ARG A 24 1.56 -12.91 5.93
CA ARG A 24 2.92 -12.62 6.39
C ARG A 24 2.94 -11.62 7.54
N LEU A 25 1.85 -11.46 8.29
CA LEU A 25 1.74 -10.48 9.39
C LEU A 25 2.06 -9.05 8.95
N ASN A 26 1.70 -8.69 7.70
CA ASN A 26 2.07 -7.42 7.07
C ASN A 26 3.57 -7.14 7.04
N SER A 27 4.39 -8.19 7.07
CA SER A 27 5.84 -8.06 6.91
C SER A 27 6.16 -7.42 5.56
N PHE A 28 7.11 -6.48 5.59
CA PHE A 28 7.57 -5.76 4.41
C PHE A 28 8.37 -6.67 3.48
N ASN A 29 8.13 -6.57 2.19
CA ASN A 29 8.97 -7.13 1.13
C ASN A 29 9.32 -6.05 0.10
N ALA A 30 10.18 -6.40 -0.86
CA ALA A 30 10.61 -5.49 -1.91
C ALA A 30 9.43 -4.93 -2.74
N LEU A 31 8.45 -5.78 -3.08
CA LEU A 31 7.27 -5.37 -3.83
C LEU A 31 6.43 -4.34 -3.06
N MET A 32 6.12 -4.60 -1.79
CA MET A 32 5.40 -3.66 -0.92
C MET A 32 6.13 -2.32 -0.82
N HIS A 33 7.46 -2.33 -0.70
CA HIS A 33 8.23 -1.09 -0.66
C HIS A 33 8.09 -0.27 -1.96
N GLN A 34 8.09 -0.94 -3.13
CA GLN A 34 7.86 -0.28 -4.42
C GLN A 34 6.44 0.29 -4.52
N GLU A 35 5.44 -0.49 -4.10
CA GLU A 35 4.03 -0.06 -4.14
C GLU A 35 3.75 1.11 -3.20
N VAL A 36 4.31 1.08 -1.98
CA VAL A 36 4.21 2.19 -1.01
C VAL A 36 4.89 3.43 -1.55
N ARG A 37 6.11 3.31 -2.11
CA ARG A 37 6.81 4.45 -2.72
C ARG A 37 5.97 5.06 -3.83
N HIS A 38 5.42 4.23 -4.72
CA HIS A 38 4.56 4.68 -5.80
C HIS A 38 3.32 5.43 -5.27
N ALA A 39 2.66 4.88 -4.24
CA ALA A 39 1.49 5.49 -3.61
C ALA A 39 1.77 6.83 -2.93
N LEU A 40 2.99 7.05 -2.43
CA LEU A 40 3.40 8.31 -1.79
C LEU A 40 3.85 9.39 -2.77
N THR A 41 4.23 9.00 -4.00
CA THR A 41 4.68 9.93 -5.05
C THR A 41 3.59 10.32 -6.06
N ALA A 42 2.41 9.73 -5.94
CA ALA A 42 1.25 9.96 -6.81
C ALA A 42 0.36 11.08 -6.25
#